data_AF-A0A1V2UDY7-F1
#
_entry.id   AF-A0A1V2UDY7-F1
#
_cell.length_a   1.000
_cell.length_b   1.000
_cell.length_c   1.000
_cell.angle_alpha   90.00
_cell.angle_beta   90.00
_cell.angle_gamma   90.00
#
_symmetry.space_group_name_H-M   'P 1'
#
loop_
_entity.id
_entity.type
_entity.pdbx_description
1 polymer ?
#
loop_
_entity_poly.entity_id
_entity_poly.type
_entity_poly.pdbx_seq_one_letter_code
_entity_poly.pdbx_strand_id
1 'polypeptide(L)'
;MKKYLFIFLGLSVFLGGSLFESVNKVEAQTQTPTSYEEVRDVEPFIITGSMKIEGKTYKWMEASFGGTNRGYEINPGKHRYQLSPNPHNDPWYNKNQAKFYGQGAAQIEKQANSGKWNSKGWPSTIRNVTIHGINYTLTK
;
A
#
# COMPACT_ATOMS: atom_id res chain seq x y z
N MET A 1 -32.66 -40.73 -23.42
CA MET A 1 -32.13 -42.11 -23.55
C MET A 1 -31.01 -42.12 -24.59
N LYS A 2 -30.05 -43.03 -24.40
CA LYS A 2 -28.94 -43.44 -25.29
C LYS A 2 -27.66 -42.59 -25.23
N LYS A 3 -26.71 -43.13 -24.44
CA LYS A 3 -25.28 -42.86 -24.38
C LYS A 3 -24.59 -43.56 -25.55
N TYR A 4 -23.53 -42.99 -26.09
CA TYR A 4 -22.53 -43.76 -26.85
C TYR A 4 -21.12 -43.37 -26.41
N LEU A 5 -20.48 -44.37 -25.84
CA LEU A 5 -19.07 -44.49 -25.46
C LEU A 5 -18.36 -45.13 -26.65
N PHE A 6 -17.26 -44.56 -27.12
CA PHE A 6 -16.32 -45.27 -27.99
C PHE A 6 -14.90 -45.12 -27.45
N ILE A 7 -14.36 -46.27 -27.08
CA ILE A 7 -12.97 -46.52 -26.69
C ILE A 7 -12.24 -46.96 -27.97
N PHE A 8 -11.08 -46.40 -28.26
CA PHE A 8 -10.09 -47.04 -29.12
C PHE A 8 -8.76 -47.15 -28.39
N LEU A 9 -8.27 -48.38 -28.38
CA LEU A 9 -7.08 -48.88 -27.72
C LEU A 9 -6.17 -49.47 -28.81
N GLY A 10 -4.86 -49.29 -28.67
CA GLY A 10 -3.81 -50.02 -29.42
C GLY A 10 -3.17 -49.19 -30.54
N LEU A 11 -1.88 -49.34 -30.86
CA LEU A 11 -0.85 -50.29 -30.43
C LEU A 11 0.51 -49.74 -30.94
N SER A 12 1.55 -49.87 -30.14
CA SER A 12 2.95 -49.46 -30.39
C SER A 12 3.66 -50.33 -31.43
N VAL A 13 4.60 -49.79 -32.24
CA VAL A 13 5.83 -50.48 -32.70
C VAL A 13 6.97 -49.47 -33.01
N PHE A 14 8.16 -49.76 -32.47
CA PHE A 14 9.48 -49.15 -32.67
C PHE A 14 10.16 -49.53 -34.01
N LEU A 15 11.01 -48.66 -34.56
CA LEU A 15 12.21 -48.91 -35.41
C LEU A 15 12.78 -47.53 -35.80
N GLY A 16 14.06 -47.13 -35.73
CA GLY A 16 15.34 -47.80 -35.54
C GLY A 16 16.39 -47.13 -36.47
N GLY A 17 17.42 -46.49 -35.90
CA GLY A 17 18.71 -46.10 -36.53
C GLY A 17 18.70 -44.92 -37.53
N SER A 18 19.76 -44.13 -37.77
CA SER A 18 21.07 -43.92 -37.12
C SER A 18 21.75 -42.70 -37.80
N LEU A 19 22.60 -41.99 -37.05
CA LEU A 19 23.77 -41.18 -37.45
C LEU A 19 23.59 -40.01 -38.44
N PHE A 20 23.82 -38.78 -37.95
CA PHE A 20 24.78 -37.84 -38.53
C PHE A 20 25.30 -36.90 -37.44
N GLU A 21 26.59 -36.99 -37.14
CA GLU A 21 27.35 -35.93 -36.45
C GLU A 21 27.47 -34.74 -37.40
N SER A 22 27.10 -33.54 -36.95
CA SER A 22 27.70 -32.31 -37.45
C SER A 22 28.41 -31.62 -36.30
N VAL A 23 29.73 -31.69 -36.32
CA VAL A 23 30.63 -30.90 -35.49
C VAL A 23 30.34 -29.43 -35.77
N ASN A 24 29.80 -28.72 -34.77
CA ASN A 24 29.83 -27.26 -34.77
C ASN A 24 30.73 -26.78 -33.63
N LYS A 25 31.87 -26.28 -34.09
CA LYS A 25 32.90 -25.48 -33.45
C LYS A 25 32.34 -24.60 -32.32
N VAL A 26 32.95 -24.72 -31.14
CA VAL A 26 32.75 -23.80 -30.02
C VAL A 26 33.29 -22.43 -30.43
N GLU A 27 32.39 -21.48 -30.67
CA GLU A 27 32.69 -20.06 -30.55
C GLU A 27 31.68 -19.48 -29.56
N ALA A 28 32.21 -18.89 -28.49
CA ALA A 28 31.43 -18.24 -27.45
C ALA A 28 30.63 -17.08 -28.08
N GLN A 29 29.37 -17.33 -28.39
CA GLN A 29 28.43 -16.29 -28.75
C GLN A 29 27.78 -15.75 -27.48
N THR A 30 28.15 -14.52 -27.19
CA THR A 30 27.47 -13.59 -26.28
C THR A 30 25.97 -13.65 -26.51
N GLN A 31 25.27 -14.40 -25.67
CA GLN A 31 23.81 -14.31 -25.59
C GLN A 31 23.48 -13.03 -24.83
N THR A 32 23.07 -12.00 -25.56
CA THR A 32 22.29 -10.91 -25.02
C THR A 32 20.93 -11.47 -24.59
N PRO A 33 20.58 -11.47 -23.29
CA PRO A 33 19.23 -11.82 -22.88
C PRO A 33 18.29 -10.71 -23.33
N THR A 34 17.38 -11.06 -24.22
CA THR A 34 16.21 -10.25 -24.56
C THR A 34 15.20 -10.40 -23.43
N SER A 35 14.48 -9.32 -23.12
CA SER A 35 13.50 -9.13 -22.03
C SER A 35 14.10 -8.74 -20.67
N TYR A 36 14.28 -7.43 -20.52
CA TYR A 36 14.19 -6.74 -19.24
C TYR A 36 12.76 -6.96 -18.70
N GLU A 37 12.58 -7.87 -17.75
CA GLU A 37 11.50 -7.69 -16.78
C GLU A 37 11.87 -6.41 -16.02
N GLU A 38 11.16 -5.34 -16.33
CA GLU A 38 11.19 -4.08 -15.59
C GLU A 38 10.87 -4.41 -14.13
N VAL A 39 11.90 -4.47 -13.29
CA VAL A 39 11.75 -4.50 -11.84
C VAL A 39 11.01 -3.22 -11.49
N ARG A 40 9.68 -3.31 -11.33
CA ARG A 40 8.88 -2.22 -10.81
C ARG A 40 9.41 -1.94 -9.42
N ASP A 41 10.14 -0.83 -9.26
CA ASP A 41 10.40 -0.24 -7.97
C ASP A 41 9.05 -0.18 -7.25
N VAL A 42 8.91 -1.00 -6.20
CA VAL A 42 7.72 -0.95 -5.35
C VAL A 42 7.84 0.38 -4.61
N GLU A 43 7.23 1.43 -5.17
CA GLU A 43 7.12 2.70 -4.47
C GLU A 43 6.55 2.40 -3.08
N PRO A 44 7.17 2.89 -2.00
CA PRO A 44 6.65 2.68 -0.66
C PRO A 44 5.20 3.16 -0.64
N PHE A 45 4.28 2.35 -0.12
CA PHE A 45 2.87 2.72 -0.06
C PHE A 45 2.70 3.94 0.86
N ILE A 46 2.67 5.14 0.27
CA ILE A 46 2.54 6.38 1.03
C ILE A 46 1.07 6.60 1.33
N ILE A 47 0.67 6.43 2.58
CA ILE A 47 -0.69 6.76 3.01
C ILE A 47 -0.80 8.28 3.07
N THR A 48 -1.58 8.85 2.14
CA THR A 48 -1.80 10.29 2.00
C THR A 48 -3.25 10.61 1.69
N GLY A 49 -3.61 11.87 1.84
CA GLY A 49 -4.88 12.40 1.37
C GLY A 49 -4.96 13.92 1.48
N SER A 50 -6.19 14.44 1.35
CA SER A 50 -6.45 15.86 1.57
C SER A 50 -7.69 16.06 2.45
N MET A 51 -7.80 17.26 3.01
CA MET A 51 -8.94 17.74 3.79
C MET A 51 -9.17 19.22 3.51
N LYS A 52 -10.38 19.72 3.78
CA LYS A 52 -10.73 21.14 3.60
C LYS A 52 -10.94 21.84 4.93
N ILE A 53 -10.04 22.74 5.29
CA ILE A 53 -10.09 23.52 6.54
C ILE A 53 -10.31 24.98 6.20
N GLU A 54 -11.45 25.51 6.62
CA GLU A 54 -11.91 26.88 6.36
C GLU A 54 -11.85 27.22 4.86
N GLY A 55 -12.24 26.26 4.01
CA GLY A 55 -12.23 26.37 2.55
C GLY A 55 -10.85 26.18 1.89
N LYS A 56 -9.77 26.08 2.67
CA LYS A 56 -8.42 25.82 2.16
C LYS A 56 -8.12 24.33 2.10
N THR A 57 -7.43 23.89 1.06
CA THR A 57 -6.96 22.52 0.93
C THR A 57 -5.72 22.29 1.77
N TYR A 58 -5.78 21.31 2.65
CA TYR A 58 -4.64 20.75 3.37
C TYR A 58 -4.35 19.35 2.85
N LYS A 59 -3.07 19.03 2.65
CA LYS A 59 -2.61 17.66 2.41
C LYS A 59 -2.22 17.04 3.73
N TRP A 60 -2.46 15.76 3.89
CA TRP A 60 -2.01 15.00 5.05
C TRP A 60 -1.36 13.69 4.62
N MET A 61 -0.48 13.18 5.47
CA MET A 61 0.13 11.87 5.30
C MET A 61 0.41 11.20 6.64
N GLU A 62 0.59 9.88 6.62
CA GLU A 62 1.16 9.16 7.77
C GLU A 62 2.53 9.74 8.14
N ALA A 63 2.75 9.97 9.44
CA ALA A 63 4.02 10.38 9.99
C ALA A 63 4.53 9.37 11.02
N SER A 64 5.82 9.02 10.92
CA SER A 64 6.51 8.16 11.89
C SER A 64 7.20 8.98 12.98
N PHE A 65 7.04 8.59 14.24
CA PHE A 65 7.66 9.25 15.41
C PHE A 65 8.73 8.38 16.07
N GLY A 66 9.35 7.48 15.29
CA GLY A 66 10.30 6.50 15.79
C GLY A 66 9.61 5.22 16.29
N GLY A 67 10.28 4.08 16.07
CA GLY A 67 9.71 2.76 16.34
C GLY A 67 8.36 2.56 15.65
N THR A 68 7.37 2.11 16.41
CA THR A 68 5.99 1.90 15.93
C THR A 68 5.10 3.12 16.16
N ASN A 69 5.58 4.25 16.68
CA ASN A 69 4.71 5.40 16.90
C ASN A 69 4.33 6.05 15.56
N ARG A 70 3.04 6.36 15.42
CA ARG A 70 2.44 6.87 14.18
C ARG A 70 1.57 8.09 14.43
N GLY A 71 1.25 8.80 13.37
CA GLY A 71 0.55 10.08 13.46
C GLY A 71 0.30 10.71 12.10
N TYR A 72 -0.01 11.99 12.12
CA TYR A 72 -0.28 12.79 10.93
C TYR A 72 0.80 13.84 10.73
N GLU A 73 1.22 14.05 9.49
CA GLU A 73 1.80 15.32 9.06
C GLU A 73 0.81 16.03 8.15
N ILE A 74 0.52 17.30 8.45
CA ILE A 74 -0.50 18.11 7.78
C ILE A 74 0.14 19.39 7.23
N ASN A 75 -0.09 19.65 5.94
CA ASN A 75 0.48 20.76 5.19
C ASN A 75 -0.61 21.57 4.49
N PRO A 76 -0.49 22.91 4.36
CA PRO A 76 0.66 23.75 4.73
C PRO A 76 0.85 23.91 6.25
N GLY A 77 2.06 24.28 6.67
CA GLY A 77 2.37 24.60 8.08
C GLY A 77 3.09 23.49 8.87
N LYS A 78 3.39 22.34 8.23
CA LYS A 78 4.13 21.21 8.83
C LYS A 78 3.60 20.81 10.22
N HIS A 79 2.28 20.73 10.37
CA HIS A 79 1.67 20.33 11.62
C HIS A 79 1.80 18.82 11.77
N ARG A 80 2.74 18.40 12.60
CA ARG A 80 3.00 17.00 12.92
C ARG A 80 2.31 16.66 14.23
N TYR A 81 1.57 15.56 14.27
CA TYR A 81 0.88 15.10 15.47
C TYR A 81 1.01 13.59 15.64
N GLN A 82 1.53 13.15 16.78
CA GLN A 82 1.59 11.76 17.17
C GLN A 82 0.25 11.29 17.76
N LEU A 83 -0.20 10.10 17.38
CA LEU A 83 -1.39 9.43 17.93
C LEU A 83 -1.08 8.73 19.26
N SER A 84 -2.01 8.86 20.20
CA SER A 84 -2.06 8.06 21.43
C SER A 84 -3.51 7.61 21.69
N PRO A 85 -3.80 6.30 21.88
CA PRO A 85 -2.84 5.19 21.94
C PRO A 85 -2.13 4.93 20.60
N ASN A 86 -1.06 4.13 20.62
CA ASN A 86 -0.35 3.77 19.38
C ASN A 86 -1.27 2.88 18.51
N PRO A 87 -1.52 3.24 17.23
CA PRO A 87 -2.46 2.50 16.39
C PRO A 87 -1.99 1.09 16.03
N HIS A 88 -0.70 0.77 16.11
CA HIS A 88 -0.23 -0.61 15.90
C HIS A 88 -0.72 -1.60 16.95
N ASN A 89 -1.19 -1.11 18.11
CA ASN A 89 -1.82 -1.94 19.13
C ASN A 89 -3.24 -2.40 18.74
N ASP A 90 -3.83 -1.83 17.69
CA ASP A 90 -5.12 -2.25 17.13
C ASP A 90 -4.90 -3.19 15.94
N PRO A 91 -5.32 -4.48 16.03
CA PRO A 91 -5.26 -5.41 14.90
C PRO A 91 -6.04 -4.95 13.67
N TRP A 92 -7.11 -4.17 13.86
CA TRP A 92 -7.89 -3.64 12.74
C TRP A 92 -7.09 -2.63 11.93
N TYR A 93 -6.38 -1.72 12.59
CA TYR A 93 -5.48 -0.75 11.95
C TYR A 93 -4.49 -1.43 11.00
N ASN A 94 -3.81 -2.50 11.46
CA ASN A 94 -2.78 -3.19 10.67
C ASN A 94 -3.30 -3.74 9.33
N LYS A 95 -4.62 -3.95 9.19
CA LYS A 95 -5.28 -4.40 7.95
C LYS A 95 -6.02 -3.29 7.20
N ASN A 96 -6.20 -2.12 7.81
CA ASN A 96 -7.08 -1.06 7.33
C ASN A 96 -6.44 0.33 7.38
N GLN A 97 -5.12 0.44 7.28
CA GLN A 97 -4.39 1.70 7.50
C GLN A 97 -4.94 2.87 6.67
N ALA A 98 -5.20 2.70 5.37
CA ALA A 98 -5.78 3.77 4.55
C ALA A 98 -7.15 4.27 5.07
N LYS A 99 -8.03 3.35 5.49
CA LYS A 99 -9.34 3.69 6.08
C LYS A 99 -9.17 4.37 7.43
N PHE A 100 -8.24 3.88 8.25
CA PHE A 100 -7.90 4.45 9.55
C PHE A 100 -7.50 5.93 9.40
N TYR A 101 -6.55 6.22 8.51
CA TYR A 101 -6.06 7.59 8.33
C TYR A 101 -7.13 8.52 7.75
N GLY A 102 -7.93 8.03 6.80
CA GLY A 102 -9.06 8.79 6.26
C GLY A 102 -10.11 9.14 7.31
N GLN A 103 -10.45 8.21 8.21
CA GLN A 103 -11.39 8.47 9.31
C GLN A 103 -10.85 9.52 10.29
N GLY A 104 -9.60 9.41 10.71
CA GLY A 104 -9.00 10.39 11.61
C GLY A 104 -8.87 11.76 10.95
N ALA A 105 -8.49 11.83 9.67
CA ALA A 105 -8.44 13.09 8.92
C ALA A 105 -9.81 13.77 8.84
N ALA A 106 -10.90 13.02 8.64
CA ALA A 106 -12.26 13.57 8.64
C ALA A 106 -12.66 14.16 10.02
N GLN A 107 -12.25 13.53 11.12
CA GLN A 107 -12.47 14.08 12.47
C GLN A 107 -11.63 15.33 12.72
N ILE A 108 -10.36 15.33 12.31
CA ILE A 108 -9.48 16.49 12.39
C ILE A 108 -10.08 17.65 11.58
N GLU A 109 -10.53 17.41 10.35
CA GLU A 109 -11.19 18.41 9.50
C GLU A 109 -12.39 19.05 10.20
N LYS A 110 -13.29 18.22 10.77
CA LYS A 110 -14.46 18.70 11.50
C LYS A 110 -14.07 19.59 12.66
N GLN A 111 -13.11 19.16 13.48
CA GLN A 111 -12.66 19.94 14.64
C GLN A 111 -11.92 21.22 14.22
N ALA A 112 -11.10 21.15 13.18
CA ALA A 112 -10.36 22.29 12.65
C ALA A 112 -11.29 23.38 12.08
N ASN A 113 -12.34 22.96 11.37
CA ASN A 113 -13.37 23.86 10.87
C ASN A 113 -14.17 24.50 12.02
N SER A 114 -14.61 23.71 12.99
CA SER A 114 -15.32 24.23 14.16
C SER A 114 -14.46 25.18 15.01
N GLY A 115 -13.18 24.83 15.19
CA GLY A 115 -12.22 25.60 15.97
C GLY A 115 -11.57 26.76 15.21
N LYS A 116 -11.81 26.86 13.90
CA LYS A 116 -11.20 27.85 13.00
C LYS A 116 -9.66 27.85 13.08
N TRP A 117 -9.01 26.70 13.02
CA TRP A 117 -7.57 26.56 13.30
C TRP A 117 -6.65 27.21 12.27
N ASN A 118 -7.08 27.39 11.02
CA ASN A 118 -6.28 28.13 10.05
C ASN A 118 -6.22 29.62 10.42
N SER A 119 -7.29 30.21 10.96
CA SER A 119 -7.30 31.62 11.37
C SER A 119 -6.87 31.87 12.82
N LYS A 120 -7.19 30.94 13.73
CA LYS A 120 -6.89 31.05 15.19
C LYS A 120 -5.63 30.30 15.64
N GLY A 121 -5.01 29.54 14.73
CA GLY A 121 -3.86 28.72 15.03
C GLY A 121 -4.22 27.28 15.40
N TRP A 122 -3.29 26.38 15.08
CA TRP A 122 -3.44 24.95 15.34
C TRP A 122 -3.10 24.61 16.79
N PRO A 123 -3.97 23.88 17.52
CA PRO A 123 -3.73 23.54 18.92
C PRO A 123 -2.53 22.59 19.06
N SER A 124 -1.88 22.58 20.23
CA SER A 124 -0.81 21.61 20.54
C SER A 124 -1.35 20.18 20.74
N THR A 125 -2.62 20.07 21.13
CA THR A 125 -3.29 18.78 21.36
C THR A 125 -4.68 18.79 20.72
N ILE A 126 -5.02 17.72 20.01
CA ILE A 126 -6.35 17.46 19.47
C ILE A 126 -6.90 16.22 20.18
N ARG A 127 -8.05 16.35 20.83
CA ARG A 127 -8.65 15.27 21.63
C ARG A 127 -9.86 14.68 20.91
N ASN A 128 -10.29 13.51 21.36
CA ASN A 128 -11.52 12.86 20.91
C ASN A 128 -11.56 12.66 19.39
N VAL A 129 -10.43 12.26 18.80
CA VAL A 129 -10.37 11.82 17.40
C VAL A 129 -10.76 10.35 17.36
N THR A 130 -12.03 10.07 17.06
CA THR A 130 -12.55 8.70 17.04
C THR A 130 -12.25 8.01 15.71
N ILE A 131 -11.52 6.91 15.74
CA ILE A 131 -11.19 6.08 14.58
C ILE A 131 -11.54 4.64 14.94
N HIS A 132 -12.37 3.99 14.12
CA HIS A 132 -12.87 2.63 14.39
C HIS A 132 -13.38 2.43 15.84
N GLY A 133 -14.08 3.43 16.39
CA GLY A 133 -14.64 3.37 17.76
C GLY A 133 -13.63 3.60 18.90
N ILE A 134 -12.35 3.77 18.60
CA ILE A 134 -11.31 4.09 19.58
C ILE A 134 -11.06 5.60 19.56
N ASN A 135 -10.99 6.22 20.74
CA ASN A 135 -10.67 7.64 20.87
C ASN A 135 -9.17 7.85 20.97
N TYR A 136 -8.63 8.63 20.04
CA TYR A 136 -7.24 9.04 20.02
C TYR A 136 -7.07 10.49 20.50
N THR A 137 -5.93 10.73 21.12
CA THR A 137 -5.36 12.07 21.35
C THR A 137 -4.16 12.25 20.42
N LEU A 138 -4.11 13.40 19.77
CA LEU A 138 -3.04 13.79 18.86
C LEU A 138 -2.23 14.92 19.49
N THR A 139 -0.92 14.74 19.62
CA THR A 139 -0.01 15.71 20.26
C THR A 139 1.13 16.07 19.32
N LYS A 140 1.49 17.36 19.24
CA LYS A 140 2.61 17.82 18.42
C LYS A 140 3.97 17.29 18.88
#